data_AF-A0A960DZE0-F1
#
_entry.id   AF-A0A960DZE0-F1
#
_cell.length_a   1.000
_cell.length_b   1.000
_cell.length_c   1.000
_cell.angle_alpha   90.00
_cell.angle_beta   90.00
_cell.angle_gamma   90.00
#
_symmetry.space_group_name_H-M   'P 1'
#
loop_
_entity.id
_entity.type
_entity.pdbx_description
1 polymer ?
#
loop_
_entity_poly.entity_id
_entity_poly.type
_entity_poly.pdbx_seq_one_letter_code
_entity_poly.pdbx_strand_id
1 'polypeptide(L)'
;MMVIALAFLTVVGLLAVVVLSMAWTGSNTLAVYRQDRVLRYNAEAALQTTVLRLATNPLMGTVDRPDLTTDTRDCPMDFALQQDPGGTAPIPPTFTSGSFLKVTCAPTSAANATGPWGGSGASGYYDTVSQTQSPRDVTITITCTSPPSTKAKDPVTCGSAGTSQVIAKARVRFEIDYSLTDKQRWAVVPKVVTWDVRR
;
A
#
# COMPACT_ATOMS: atom_id res chain seq x y z
N MET A 1 39.10 -43.14 28.93
CA MET A 1 39.55 -42.18 27.89
C MET A 1 38.52 -42.05 26.77
N MET A 2 38.11 -43.14 26.10
CA MET A 2 37.20 -43.09 24.95
C MET A 2 35.78 -42.53 25.26
N VAL A 3 35.20 -42.85 26.42
CA VAL A 3 33.86 -42.36 26.83
C VAL A 3 33.85 -40.85 27.09
N ILE A 4 34.92 -40.31 27.67
CA ILE A 4 35.05 -38.87 27.95
C ILE A 4 35.21 -38.07 26.64
N ALA A 5 35.98 -38.61 25.69
CA ALA A 5 36.14 -38.01 24.37
C ALA A 5 34.82 -37.97 23.58
N LEU A 6 34.01 -39.04 23.67
CA LEU A 6 32.70 -39.09 23.03
C LEU A 6 31.72 -38.07 23.64
N ALA A 7 31.70 -37.95 24.97
CA ALA A 7 30.87 -36.97 25.68
C ALA A 7 31.26 -35.52 25.38
N PHE A 8 32.56 -35.25 25.20
CA PHE A 8 33.03 -33.92 24.81
C PHE A 8 32.59 -33.56 23.37
N LEU A 9 32.74 -34.50 22.44
CA LEU A 9 32.32 -34.30 21.04
C LEU A 9 30.81 -34.09 20.90
N THR A 10 29.99 -34.78 21.69
CA THR A 10 28.53 -34.59 21.65
C THR A 10 28.12 -33.22 22.16
N VAL A 11 28.75 -32.73 23.24
CA VAL A 11 28.48 -31.39 23.79
C VAL A 11 28.90 -30.29 22.82
N VAL A 12 30.09 -30.41 22.21
CA VAL A 12 30.58 -29.45 21.20
C VAL A 12 29.68 -29.46 19.95
N GLY A 13 29.26 -30.65 19.50
CA GLY A 13 28.33 -30.79 18.37
C GLY A 13 26.98 -30.13 18.65
N LEU A 14 26.43 -30.32 19.86
CA LEU A 14 25.16 -29.70 20.28
C LEU A 14 25.27 -28.17 20.32
N LEU A 15 26.35 -27.64 20.90
CA LEU A 15 26.62 -26.20 20.93
C LEU A 15 26.74 -25.61 19.52
N ALA A 16 27.47 -26.29 18.61
CA ALA A 16 27.59 -25.85 17.22
C ALA A 16 26.23 -25.79 16.52
N VAL A 17 25.38 -26.81 16.68
CA VAL A 17 24.02 -26.83 16.12
C VAL A 17 23.16 -25.68 16.69
N VAL A 18 23.23 -25.44 17.99
CA VAL A 18 22.49 -24.35 18.64
C VAL A 18 22.91 -22.99 18.08
N VAL A 19 24.22 -22.72 18.01
CA VAL A 19 24.74 -21.45 17.46
C VAL A 19 24.34 -21.29 15.98
N LEU A 20 24.44 -22.35 15.18
CA LEU A 20 24.03 -22.31 13.78
C LEU A 20 22.52 -22.03 13.62
N SER A 21 21.70 -22.60 14.50
CA SER A 21 20.25 -22.37 14.49
C SER A 21 19.88 -20.95 14.90
N MET A 22 20.59 -20.36 15.87
CA MET A 22 20.43 -18.95 16.27
C MET A 22 20.87 -18.00 15.16
N ALA A 23 21.99 -18.30 14.48
CA ALA A 23 22.44 -17.51 13.34
C ALA A 23 21.45 -17.58 12.17
N TRP A 24 20.90 -18.77 11.90
CA TRP A 24 19.91 -18.95 10.82
C TRP A 24 18.60 -18.20 11.11
N THR A 25 18.07 -18.31 12.33
CA THR A 25 16.87 -17.56 12.75
C THR A 25 17.08 -16.06 12.70
N GLY A 26 18.23 -15.54 13.18
CA GLY A 26 18.58 -14.12 13.08
C GLY A 26 18.68 -13.61 11.63
N SER A 27 19.18 -14.43 10.71
CA SER A 27 19.24 -14.05 9.29
C SER A 27 17.85 -13.98 8.63
N ASN A 28 16.91 -14.84 9.05
CA ASN A 28 15.55 -14.86 8.52
C ASN A 28 14.73 -13.66 9.02
N THR A 29 14.90 -13.28 10.28
CA THR A 29 14.20 -12.10 10.85
C THR A 29 14.67 -10.81 10.18
N LEU A 30 15.97 -10.67 9.91
CA LEU A 30 16.51 -9.52 9.19
C LEU A 30 15.98 -9.42 7.76
N ALA A 31 15.85 -10.54 7.05
CA ALA A 31 15.30 -10.58 5.70
C ALA A 31 13.84 -10.08 5.66
N VAL A 32 13.01 -10.57 6.58
CA VAL A 32 11.61 -10.16 6.73
C VAL A 32 11.51 -8.66 7.07
N TYR A 33 12.35 -8.18 7.98
CA TYR A 33 12.36 -6.76 8.35
C TYR A 33 12.71 -5.84 7.17
N ARG A 34 13.66 -6.25 6.32
CA ARG A 34 14.02 -5.50 5.11
C ARG A 34 12.88 -5.48 4.09
N GLN A 35 12.23 -6.62 3.88
CA GLN A 35 11.05 -6.70 3.01
C GLN A 35 9.94 -5.76 3.48
N ASP A 36 9.64 -5.77 4.79
CA ASP A 36 8.61 -4.93 5.40
C ASP A 36 8.91 -3.43 5.24
N ARG A 37 10.15 -3.02 5.52
CA ARG A 37 10.57 -1.62 5.37
C ARG A 37 10.42 -1.12 3.93
N VAL A 38 10.85 -1.91 2.95
CA VAL A 38 10.77 -1.54 1.53
C VAL A 38 9.31 -1.53 1.07
N LEU A 39 8.49 -2.48 1.52
CA LEU A 39 7.07 -2.52 1.20
C LEU A 39 6.35 -1.28 1.71
N ARG A 40 6.63 -0.86 2.95
CA ARG A 40 6.06 0.34 3.55
C ARG A 40 6.48 1.60 2.81
N TYR A 41 7.76 1.75 2.46
CA TYR A 41 8.25 2.89 1.69
C TYR A 41 7.52 3.00 0.34
N ASN A 42 7.37 1.87 -0.36
CA ASN A 42 6.66 1.84 -1.63
C ASN A 42 5.15 2.10 -1.47
N ALA A 43 4.52 1.61 -0.40
CA ALA A 43 3.11 1.90 -0.12
C ALA A 43 2.88 3.40 0.16
N GLU A 44 3.80 4.04 0.88
CA GLU A 44 3.76 5.49 1.13
C GLU A 44 3.97 6.29 -0.18
N ALA A 45 4.92 5.89 -1.02
CA ALA A 45 5.14 6.51 -2.33
C ALA A 45 3.92 6.34 -3.27
N ALA A 46 3.33 5.14 -3.28
CA ALA A 46 2.11 4.85 -4.02
C ALA A 46 0.95 5.74 -3.53
N LEU A 47 0.76 5.86 -2.21
CA LEU A 47 -0.26 6.74 -1.62
C LEU A 47 -0.09 8.20 -2.08
N GLN A 48 1.11 8.75 -1.96
CA GLN A 48 1.40 10.15 -2.36
C GLN A 48 1.08 10.37 -3.84
N THR A 49 1.47 9.41 -4.69
CA THR A 49 1.19 9.46 -6.13
C THR A 49 -0.32 9.43 -6.40
N THR A 50 -1.07 8.56 -5.72
CA THR A 50 -2.52 8.49 -5.86
C THR A 50 -3.22 9.76 -5.38
N VAL A 51 -2.78 10.33 -4.25
CA VAL A 51 -3.32 11.59 -3.73
C VAL A 51 -3.08 12.74 -4.71
N LEU A 52 -1.88 12.84 -5.30
CA LEU A 52 -1.57 13.85 -6.31
C LEU A 52 -2.44 13.69 -7.56
N ARG A 53 -2.66 12.45 -8.02
CA ARG A 53 -3.57 12.17 -9.14
C ARG A 53 -5.00 12.59 -8.84
N LEU A 54 -5.50 12.28 -7.64
CA LEU A 54 -6.83 12.69 -7.18
C LEU A 54 -6.96 14.22 -7.01
N ALA A 55 -5.89 14.91 -6.60
CA ALA A 55 -5.87 16.37 -6.53
C ALA A 55 -5.83 17.01 -7.92
N THR A 56 -5.15 16.38 -8.89
CA THR A 56 -5.06 16.90 -10.26
C THR A 56 -6.37 16.69 -11.02
N ASN A 57 -6.99 15.51 -10.84
CA ASN A 57 -8.26 15.13 -11.45
C ASN A 57 -9.31 14.81 -10.37
N PRO A 58 -10.02 15.84 -9.86
CA PRO A 58 -10.97 15.69 -8.76
C PRO A 58 -12.28 14.99 -9.15
N LEU A 59 -12.49 14.71 -10.44
CA LEU A 59 -13.61 13.88 -10.91
C LEU A 59 -13.40 12.40 -10.57
N MET A 60 -12.15 11.95 -10.40
CA MET A 60 -11.82 10.57 -10.00
C MET A 60 -12.36 10.28 -8.58
N GLY A 61 -13.00 9.13 -8.40
CA GLY A 61 -13.57 8.73 -7.11
C GLY A 61 -14.92 9.41 -6.75
N THR A 62 -15.64 9.95 -7.74
CA THR A 62 -17.03 10.42 -7.58
C THR A 62 -18.05 9.36 -8.02
N VAL A 63 -19.26 9.38 -7.44
CA VAL A 63 -20.23 8.28 -7.58
C VAL A 63 -21.23 8.48 -8.74
N ASP A 64 -21.49 9.71 -9.19
CA ASP A 64 -22.66 10.06 -10.01
C ASP A 64 -22.34 10.89 -11.27
N ARG A 65 -21.62 10.31 -12.25
CA ARG A 65 -21.65 10.83 -13.63
C ARG A 65 -22.01 9.74 -14.64
N PRO A 66 -23.21 9.76 -15.25
CA PRO A 66 -23.61 8.79 -16.26
C PRO A 66 -22.88 8.95 -17.61
N ASP A 67 -22.15 10.05 -17.81
CA ASP A 67 -21.36 10.39 -19.01
C ASP A 67 -19.88 10.03 -18.91
N LEU A 68 -19.38 9.62 -17.73
CA LEU A 68 -18.03 9.09 -17.56
C LEU A 68 -18.06 7.56 -17.56
N THR A 69 -17.33 6.98 -18.52
CA THR A 69 -17.05 5.53 -18.60
C THR A 69 -16.34 5.06 -17.33
N THR A 70 -16.52 3.80 -16.96
CA THR A 70 -15.97 3.19 -15.73
C THR A 70 -14.47 3.50 -15.53
N ASP A 71 -13.71 3.54 -16.63
CA ASP A 71 -12.28 3.89 -16.71
C ASP A 71 -11.89 5.27 -16.12
N THR A 72 -12.82 6.21 -16.01
CA THR A 72 -12.56 7.57 -15.51
C THR A 72 -13.02 7.80 -14.07
N ARG A 73 -13.86 6.91 -13.53
CA ARG A 73 -14.13 6.81 -12.08
C ARG A 73 -13.03 6.02 -11.38
N ASP A 74 -12.38 5.16 -12.16
CA ASP A 74 -11.35 4.25 -11.74
C ASP A 74 -10.03 5.01 -11.48
N CYS A 75 -9.73 5.11 -10.19
CA CYS A 75 -8.45 5.45 -9.61
C CYS A 75 -7.42 4.30 -9.51
N PRO A 76 -7.62 3.06 -10.05
CA PRO A 76 -6.61 2.05 -9.93
C PRO A 76 -5.31 2.48 -10.62
N MET A 77 -4.22 2.08 -10.00
CA MET A 77 -2.90 2.23 -10.56
C MET A 77 -2.00 1.10 -10.14
N ASP A 78 -1.19 0.65 -11.08
CA ASP A 78 -0.08 -0.25 -10.81
C ASP A 78 1.14 0.61 -10.47
N PHE A 79 1.54 0.58 -9.21
CA PHE A 79 2.75 1.25 -8.74
C PHE A 79 3.91 0.27 -8.80
N ALA A 80 4.87 0.51 -9.70
CA ALA A 80 6.06 -0.31 -9.80
C ALA A 80 6.86 -0.23 -8.49
N LEU A 81 7.13 -1.38 -7.88
CA LEU A 81 7.95 -1.44 -6.68
C LEU A 81 9.36 -0.99 -7.00
N GLN A 82 9.77 0.11 -6.37
CA GLN A 82 11.15 0.53 -6.38
C GLN A 82 11.94 -0.47 -5.53
N GLN A 83 12.85 -1.18 -6.20
CA GLN A 83 13.85 -1.96 -5.50
C GLN A 83 14.77 -1.00 -4.76
N ASP A 84 15.20 -1.39 -3.56
CA ASP A 84 16.30 -0.70 -2.88
C ASP A 84 17.49 -0.70 -3.86
N PRO A 85 18.01 0.47 -4.28
CA PRO A 85 19.15 0.53 -5.19
C PRO A 85 20.34 -0.10 -4.46
N GLY A 86 20.53 -1.39 -4.68
CA GLY A 86 21.48 -2.21 -3.95
C GLY A 86 22.87 -1.59 -4.03
N GLY A 87 23.32 -1.01 -2.91
CA GLY A 87 24.71 -0.65 -2.74
C GLY A 87 25.54 -1.93 -2.76
N THR A 88 26.16 -2.23 -3.90
CA THR A 88 27.39 -3.03 -4.15
C THR A 88 27.68 -4.32 -3.35
N ALA A 89 26.80 -4.80 -2.50
CA ALA A 89 26.97 -5.98 -1.65
C ALA A 89 25.98 -7.07 -2.08
N PRO A 90 26.26 -8.36 -1.84
CA PRO A 90 25.41 -9.49 -2.22
C PRO A 90 24.22 -9.59 -1.26
N ILE A 91 23.40 -8.54 -1.24
CA ILE A 91 22.11 -8.56 -0.56
C ILE A 91 21.12 -9.11 -1.60
N PRO A 92 20.55 -10.30 -1.39
CA PRO A 92 19.56 -10.83 -2.31
C PRO A 92 18.39 -9.84 -2.46
N PRO A 93 17.88 -9.62 -3.67
CA PRO A 93 16.80 -8.66 -3.90
C PRO A 93 15.58 -9.04 -3.08
N THR A 94 15.02 -8.08 -2.35
CA THR A 94 13.83 -8.28 -1.51
C THR A 94 12.56 -8.50 -2.34
N PHE A 95 12.57 -8.05 -3.60
CA PHE A 95 11.46 -8.17 -4.55
C PHE A 95 11.92 -8.63 -5.93
N THR A 96 11.08 -9.42 -6.59
CA THR A 96 11.29 -9.79 -7.99
C THR A 96 11.13 -8.57 -8.90
N SER A 97 12.03 -8.41 -9.88
CA SER A 97 11.92 -7.33 -10.86
C SER A 97 10.57 -7.37 -11.58
N GLY A 98 10.00 -6.20 -11.86
CA GLY A 98 8.67 -6.07 -12.47
C GLY A 98 7.49 -6.27 -11.51
N SER A 99 7.75 -6.39 -10.20
CA SER A 99 6.66 -6.43 -9.21
C SER A 99 5.98 -5.06 -9.09
N PHE A 100 4.65 -5.07 -8.89
CA PHE A 100 3.86 -3.86 -8.74
C PHE A 100 2.81 -3.99 -7.63
N LEU A 101 2.51 -2.86 -6.98
CA LEU A 101 1.41 -2.72 -6.04
C LEU A 101 0.16 -2.26 -6.79
N LYS A 102 -0.96 -2.95 -6.56
CA LYS A 102 -2.25 -2.53 -7.07
C LYS A 102 -2.88 -1.56 -6.09
N VAL A 103 -2.93 -0.29 -6.47
CA VAL A 103 -3.71 0.71 -5.75
C VAL A 103 -5.11 0.74 -6.34
N THR A 104 -6.13 0.83 -5.51
CA THR A 104 -7.50 1.13 -5.91
C THR A 104 -8.00 2.27 -5.04
N CYS A 105 -8.93 3.08 -5.56
CA CYS A 105 -9.62 4.02 -4.69
C CYS A 105 -11.09 4.15 -5.03
N ALA A 106 -11.90 4.35 -3.99
CA ALA A 106 -13.34 4.40 -4.08
C ALA A 106 -13.87 5.45 -3.09
N PRO A 107 -15.01 6.10 -3.37
CA PRO A 107 -15.66 6.97 -2.40
C PRO A 107 -15.88 6.21 -1.09
N THR A 108 -15.47 6.79 0.04
CA THR A 108 -15.87 6.28 1.36
C THR A 108 -17.39 6.34 1.42
N SER A 109 -18.08 5.28 1.86
CA SER A 109 -19.54 5.24 1.81
C SER A 109 -20.20 6.42 2.55
N ALA A 110 -21.33 6.87 2.00
CA ALA A 110 -22.18 8.00 2.42
C ALA A 110 -22.42 8.15 3.94
N ALA A 111 -22.35 7.05 4.69
CA ALA A 111 -22.67 7.01 6.11
C ALA A 111 -21.67 7.74 7.02
N ASN A 112 -20.49 8.15 6.53
CA ASN A 112 -19.41 8.68 7.37
C ASN A 112 -18.95 10.12 7.04
N ALA A 113 -19.66 10.84 6.17
CA ALA A 113 -19.37 12.24 5.82
C ALA A 113 -20.39 13.20 6.44
N THR A 114 -20.53 13.17 7.77
CA THR A 114 -21.25 14.21 8.51
C THR A 114 -20.38 15.46 8.61
N GLY A 115 -20.58 16.40 7.68
CA GLY A 115 -20.01 17.75 7.72
C GLY A 115 -21.10 18.82 7.86
N PRO A 116 -20.77 20.05 8.29
CA PRO A 116 -21.73 21.13 8.50
C PRO A 116 -22.49 21.58 7.24
N TRP A 117 -22.04 21.13 6.06
CA TRP A 117 -22.54 21.53 4.75
C TRP A 117 -23.64 20.61 4.19
N GLY A 118 -24.32 19.84 5.05
CA GLY A 118 -25.58 19.19 4.70
C GLY A 118 -25.50 18.23 3.51
N GLY A 119 -24.94 17.03 3.72
CA GLY A 119 -25.02 15.95 2.75
C GLY A 119 -26.05 14.91 3.20
N SER A 120 -27.32 15.08 2.81
CA SER A 120 -28.24 13.93 2.66
C SER A 120 -27.90 13.08 1.42
N GLY A 121 -26.85 13.45 0.68
CA GLY A 121 -26.26 12.72 -0.44
C GLY A 121 -24.85 12.25 -0.12
N ALA A 122 -24.50 11.08 -0.65
CA ALA A 122 -23.26 10.37 -0.42
C ALA A 122 -21.98 11.22 -0.54
N SER A 123 -20.98 10.93 0.29
CA SER A 123 -19.59 11.36 0.07
C SER A 123 -19.14 11.06 -1.36
N GLY A 124 -18.52 12.04 -2.02
CA GLY A 124 -18.14 11.91 -3.44
C GLY A 124 -19.21 12.37 -4.44
N TYR A 125 -20.19 13.16 -4.00
CA TYR A 125 -21.24 13.70 -4.85
C TYR A 125 -20.72 14.83 -5.75
N TYR A 126 -20.98 14.70 -7.05
CA TYR A 126 -20.83 15.75 -8.05
C TYR A 126 -22.23 16.18 -8.48
N ASP A 127 -22.56 17.46 -8.34
CA ASP A 127 -23.83 17.98 -8.83
C ASP A 127 -23.74 18.15 -10.35
N THR A 128 -24.43 17.29 -11.08
CA THR A 128 -24.47 17.31 -12.55
C THR A 128 -25.24 18.51 -13.11
N VAL A 129 -26.14 19.11 -12.34
CA VAL A 129 -26.96 20.26 -12.76
C VAL A 129 -26.16 21.55 -12.58
N SER A 130 -25.55 21.75 -11.42
CA SER A 130 -24.76 22.96 -11.13
C SER A 130 -23.27 22.83 -11.49
N GLN A 131 -22.86 21.66 -12.00
CA GLN A 131 -21.47 21.31 -12.34
C GLN A 131 -20.47 21.60 -11.23
N THR A 132 -20.89 21.35 -9.98
CA THR A 132 -20.13 21.74 -8.79
C THR A 132 -19.67 20.50 -8.02
N GLN A 133 -18.38 20.47 -7.66
CA GLN A 133 -17.81 19.47 -6.77
C GLN A 133 -18.09 19.79 -5.30
N SER A 134 -18.51 18.78 -4.54
CA SER A 134 -18.64 18.85 -3.08
C SER A 134 -17.39 18.30 -2.39
N PRO A 135 -17.19 18.56 -1.07
CA PRO A 135 -16.15 17.86 -0.32
C PRO A 135 -16.34 16.35 -0.43
N ARG A 136 -15.26 15.61 -0.72
CA ARG A 136 -15.33 14.15 -0.89
C ARG A 136 -14.39 13.42 0.04
N ASP A 137 -14.81 12.24 0.48
CA ASP A 137 -13.97 11.30 1.20
C ASP A 137 -13.68 10.12 0.29
N VAL A 138 -12.40 9.81 0.11
CA VAL A 138 -11.91 8.74 -0.75
C VAL A 138 -11.13 7.74 0.09
N THR A 139 -11.46 6.47 -0.08
CA THR A 139 -10.70 5.35 0.51
C THR A 139 -9.73 4.83 -0.54
N ILE A 140 -8.44 4.93 -0.26
CA ILE A 140 -7.37 4.36 -1.08
C ILE A 140 -6.95 3.03 -0.45
N THR A 141 -6.93 1.96 -1.23
CA THR A 141 -6.51 0.63 -0.80
C THR A 141 -5.32 0.20 -1.64
N ILE A 142 -4.24 -0.20 -0.99
CA ILE A 142 -3.01 -0.66 -1.62
C ILE A 142 -2.90 -2.16 -1.36
N THR A 143 -2.79 -2.93 -2.43
CA THR A 143 -2.76 -4.38 -2.40
C THR A 143 -1.52 -4.92 -3.09
N CYS A 144 -0.96 -6.00 -2.53
CA CYS A 144 -0.01 -6.86 -3.21
C CYS A 144 -0.67 -8.20 -3.45
N THR A 145 -0.73 -8.60 -4.72
CA THR A 145 -1.14 -9.95 -5.10
C THR A 145 0.11 -10.79 -5.24
N SER A 146 0.38 -11.66 -4.27
CA SER A 146 1.57 -12.50 -4.27
C SER A 146 1.22 -13.98 -4.22
N PRO A 147 2.03 -14.86 -4.85
CA PRO A 147 1.93 -16.28 -4.62
C PRO A 147 2.26 -16.58 -3.15
N PRO A 148 1.71 -17.66 -2.57
CA PRO A 148 2.07 -18.07 -1.22
C PRO A 148 3.58 -18.36 -1.16
N SER A 149 4.33 -17.51 -0.44
CA SER A 149 5.74 -17.77 -0.14
C SER A 149 5.83 -18.69 1.08
N THR A 150 6.71 -19.69 1.01
CA THR A 150 6.97 -20.60 2.12
C THR A 150 8.27 -20.26 2.88
N LYS A 151 9.07 -19.31 2.39
CA LYS A 151 10.36 -18.97 3.01
C LYS A 151 10.54 -17.46 3.18
N ALA A 152 11.03 -17.09 4.36
CA ALA A 152 11.35 -15.71 4.76
C ALA A 152 12.41 -15.00 3.88
N LYS A 153 13.17 -15.76 3.09
CA LYS A 153 14.25 -15.25 2.22
C LYS A 153 13.85 -15.20 0.75
N ASP A 154 12.69 -15.73 0.39
CA ASP A 154 12.26 -15.70 -0.99
C ASP A 154 11.86 -14.26 -1.36
N PRO A 155 12.23 -13.78 -2.55
CA PRO A 155 11.84 -12.46 -3.01
C PRO A 155 10.31 -12.36 -3.07
N VAL A 156 9.76 -11.28 -2.51
CA VAL A 156 8.33 -11.03 -2.60
C VAL A 156 8.01 -10.64 -4.04
N THR A 157 7.03 -11.29 -4.64
CA THR A 157 6.54 -10.94 -5.97
C THR A 157 5.13 -10.41 -5.84
N CYS A 158 4.91 -9.16 -6.25
CA CYS A 158 3.59 -8.52 -6.21
C CYS A 158 3.06 -8.31 -7.64
N GLY A 159 1.78 -8.57 -7.83
CA GLY A 159 1.04 -8.28 -9.06
C GLY A 159 0.98 -9.43 -10.08
N SER A 160 1.75 -10.50 -9.89
CA SER A 160 1.93 -11.55 -10.90
C SER A 160 0.91 -12.70 -10.84
N ALA A 161 0.40 -13.06 -9.65
CA ALA A 161 -0.71 -14.00 -9.40
C ALA A 161 -0.72 -14.39 -7.91
N GLY A 162 -1.85 -14.87 -7.38
CA GLY A 162 -1.95 -15.42 -6.03
C GLY A 162 -2.98 -14.73 -5.15
N THR A 163 -2.74 -14.74 -3.84
CA THR A 163 -3.66 -14.16 -2.87
C THR A 163 -3.44 -12.65 -2.78
N SER A 164 -4.50 -11.88 -2.94
CA SER A 164 -4.44 -10.43 -2.73
C SER A 164 -4.45 -10.11 -1.24
N GLN A 165 -3.40 -9.44 -0.79
CA GLN A 165 -3.26 -8.94 0.58
C GLN A 165 -3.33 -7.42 0.57
N VAL A 166 -4.11 -6.85 1.48
CA VAL A 166 -4.18 -5.40 1.69
C VAL A 166 -3.00 -5.00 2.56
N ILE A 167 -2.05 -4.28 1.97
CA ILE A 167 -0.84 -3.80 2.66
C ILE A 167 -1.09 -2.45 3.30
N ALA A 168 -1.90 -1.60 2.68
CA ALA A 168 -2.20 -0.31 3.25
C ALA A 168 -3.56 0.20 2.84
N LYS A 169 -4.12 1.04 3.69
CA LYS A 169 -5.40 1.69 3.47
C LYS A 169 -5.33 3.12 3.99
N ALA A 170 -5.66 4.08 3.14
CA ALA A 170 -5.82 5.47 3.52
C ALA A 170 -7.27 5.91 3.37
N ARG A 171 -7.73 6.79 4.26
CA ARG A 171 -8.89 7.65 4.00
C ARG A 171 -8.39 9.06 3.79
N VAL A 172 -8.71 9.65 2.65
CA VAL A 172 -8.31 11.00 2.27
C VAL A 172 -9.55 11.82 2.02
N ARG A 173 -9.69 12.92 2.75
CA ARG A 173 -10.74 13.92 2.57
C ARG A 173 -10.23 15.02 1.66
N PHE A 174 -10.99 15.36 0.64
CA PHE A 174 -10.72 16.50 -0.23
C PHE A 174 -11.71 17.61 0.10
N GLU A 175 -11.16 18.77 0.45
CA GLU A 175 -11.94 19.98 0.72
C GLU A 175 -11.99 20.88 -0.51
N ILE A 176 -12.97 21.80 -0.51
CA ILE A 176 -13.17 22.77 -1.58
C ILE A 176 -12.08 23.84 -1.50
N ASP A 177 -11.42 24.07 -2.63
CA ASP A 177 -10.60 25.23 -2.91
C ASP A 177 -11.44 26.29 -3.63
N TYR A 178 -11.84 27.33 -2.90
CA TYR A 178 -12.62 28.45 -3.43
C TYR A 178 -11.80 29.40 -4.32
N SER A 179 -10.47 29.24 -4.39
CA SER A 179 -9.63 30.06 -5.28
C SER A 179 -9.71 29.63 -6.75
N LEU A 180 -10.19 28.40 -7.02
CA LEU A 180 -10.34 27.88 -8.36
C LEU A 180 -11.60 28.44 -9.04
N THR A 181 -11.48 28.86 -10.31
CA THR A 181 -12.63 29.38 -11.07
C THR A 181 -13.52 28.27 -11.61
N ASP A 182 -12.94 27.10 -11.90
CA ASP A 182 -13.66 25.93 -12.40
C ASP A 182 -14.25 25.10 -11.25
N LYS A 183 -15.59 25.14 -11.12
CA LYS A 183 -16.35 24.45 -10.07
C LYS A 183 -16.26 22.93 -10.15
N GLN A 184 -15.96 22.39 -11.32
CA GLN A 184 -15.73 20.96 -11.51
C GLN A 184 -14.41 20.51 -10.87
N ARG A 185 -13.52 21.47 -10.54
CA ARG A 185 -12.19 21.22 -9.99
C ARG A 185 -12.01 21.68 -8.55
N TRP A 186 -13.08 22.06 -7.84
CA TRP A 186 -12.98 22.64 -6.52
C TRP A 186 -12.44 21.70 -5.43
N ALA A 187 -12.82 20.43 -5.42
CA ALA A 187 -12.43 19.52 -4.35
C ALA A 187 -11.00 18.99 -4.54
N VAL A 188 -9.96 19.78 -4.25
CA VAL A 188 -8.56 19.40 -4.53
C VAL A 188 -7.63 19.44 -3.33
N VAL A 189 -8.03 20.06 -2.22
CA VAL A 189 -7.18 20.18 -1.03
C VAL A 189 -7.20 18.85 -0.27
N PRO A 190 -6.13 18.03 -0.31
CA PRO A 190 -6.15 16.71 0.29
C PRO A 190 -5.81 16.77 1.78
N LYS A 191 -6.56 16.04 2.58
CA LYS A 191 -6.31 15.81 4.00
C LYS A 191 -6.37 14.32 4.29
N VAL A 192 -5.23 13.73 4.64
CA VAL A 192 -5.18 12.33 5.06
C VAL A 192 -5.83 12.23 6.44
N VAL A 193 -6.99 11.56 6.50
CA VAL A 193 -7.79 11.40 7.73
C VAL A 193 -7.30 10.18 8.51
N THR A 194 -7.04 9.08 7.82
CA THR A 194 -6.49 7.86 8.41
C THR A 194 -5.49 7.20 7.47
N TRP A 195 -4.47 6.58 8.05
CA TRP A 195 -3.48 5.76 7.35
C TRP A 195 -3.21 4.50 8.18
N ASP A 196 -3.57 3.35 7.63
CA ASP A 196 -3.33 2.03 8.21
C ASP A 196 -2.41 1.26 7.27
N VAL A 197 -1.28 0.77 7.79
CA VAL A 197 -0.34 -0.09 7.06
C VAL A 197 -0.35 -1.44 7.75
N ARG A 198 -0.83 -2.45 7.03
CA ARG A 198 -0.96 -3.82 7.48
C ARG A 198 0.11 -4.70 6.83
N ARG A 199 0.44 -5.75 7.56
CA ARG A 199 1.23 -6.88 7.11
C ARG A 199 0.33 -7.97 6.55
#